data_AF-A0A2N1S9R3-F1
#
_entry.id   AF-A0A2N1S9R3-F1
#
_cell.length_a   1.000
_cell.length_b   1.000
_cell.length_c   1.000
_cell.angle_alpha   90.00
_cell.angle_beta   90.00
_cell.angle_gamma   90.00
#
_symmetry.space_group_name_H-M   'P 1'
#
loop_
_entity.id
_entity.type
_entity.pdbx_description
1 polymer ?
#
loop_
_entity_poly.entity_id
_entity_poly.type
_entity_poly.pdbx_seq_one_letter_code
_entity_poly.pdbx_strand_id
1 'polypeptide(L)'
;MYEIKKAESGEKDFGKALFVCKAILADSIRPFTRVVHVEHIKSGSRLVCTDGHRLHVAEIALKIESGDYEPVVTKGSIILRGPVDGAAFPNWKRIVPQTATEKGIVSLGGSDLGKNEHTCEKMSLAFFSIMGKTGEPVNLRFLDDLPKQDLKVFVQEKRHRALLFRPAGEDEGIYAVIMPIAA
;
A
#
# COMPACT_ATOMS: atom_id res chain seq x y z
N MET A 1 -21.83 7.21 -5.43
CA MET A 1 -20.59 7.86 -5.94
C MET A 1 -19.90 8.57 -4.78
N TYR A 2 -18.61 8.33 -4.62
CA TYR A 2 -17.77 8.97 -3.61
C TYR A 2 -16.60 9.68 -4.31
N GLU A 3 -16.17 10.82 -3.75
CA GLU A 3 -15.02 11.57 -4.25
C GLU A 3 -14.10 11.94 -3.08
N ILE A 4 -12.85 11.50 -3.16
CA ILE A 4 -11.80 11.81 -2.19
C ILE A 4 -10.93 12.91 -2.80
N LYS A 5 -10.95 14.11 -2.23
CA LYS A 5 -10.29 15.31 -2.79
C LYS A 5 -8.99 15.65 -2.08
N LYS A 6 -8.02 16.12 -2.84
CA LYS A 6 -6.83 16.82 -2.33
C LYS A 6 -7.20 18.28 -1.97
N ALA A 7 -7.94 18.47 -0.89
CA ALA A 7 -8.22 19.77 -0.28
C ALA A 7 -7.71 19.79 1.17
N GLU A 8 -7.49 20.95 1.79
CA GLU A 8 -6.86 21.05 3.13
C GLU A 8 -7.47 20.14 4.19
N SER A 9 -8.80 19.99 4.20
CA SER A 9 -9.51 19.10 5.15
C SER A 9 -9.46 17.61 4.78
N GLY A 10 -9.16 17.27 3.51
CA GLY A 10 -9.16 15.92 2.96
C GLY A 10 -7.80 15.41 2.51
N GLU A 11 -6.73 16.20 2.65
CA GLU A 11 -5.41 15.88 2.10
C GLU A 11 -4.83 14.58 2.68
N LYS A 12 -5.07 14.32 3.96
CA LYS A 12 -4.68 13.06 4.62
C LYS A 12 -5.39 11.86 4.00
N ASP A 13 -6.72 11.92 3.88
CA ASP A 13 -7.52 10.84 3.29
C ASP A 13 -7.16 10.62 1.81
N PHE A 14 -6.93 11.70 1.06
CA PHE A 14 -6.47 11.62 -0.32
C PHE A 14 -5.10 10.93 -0.42
N GLY A 15 -4.13 11.32 0.40
CA GLY A 15 -2.80 10.69 0.41
C GLY A 15 -2.86 9.20 0.74
N LYS A 16 -3.68 8.82 1.73
CA LYS A 16 -3.92 7.42 2.12
C LYS A 16 -4.60 6.62 1.01
N ALA A 17 -5.65 7.17 0.40
CA ALA A 17 -6.35 6.53 -0.71
C ALA A 17 -5.46 6.40 -1.96
N LEU A 18 -4.65 7.41 -2.25
CA LEU A 18 -3.69 7.37 -3.36
C LEU A 18 -2.62 6.31 -3.12
N PHE A 19 -2.10 6.21 -1.89
CA PHE A 19 -1.19 5.13 -1.50
C PHE A 19 -1.79 3.75 -1.80
N VAL A 20 -3.05 3.52 -1.44
CA VAL A 20 -3.73 2.25 -1.74
C VAL A 20 -3.88 2.03 -3.25
N CYS A 21 -4.35 3.04 -3.99
CA CYS A 21 -4.57 2.93 -5.44
C CYS A 21 -3.29 2.66 -6.25
N LYS A 22 -2.10 2.96 -5.73
CA LYS A 22 -0.81 2.61 -6.36
C LYS A 22 -0.61 1.09 -6.51
N ALA A 23 -1.26 0.28 -5.68
CA ALA A 23 -1.21 -1.18 -5.78
C ALA A 23 -2.22 -1.77 -6.81
N ILE A 24 -2.88 -0.95 -7.62
CA ILE A 24 -3.79 -1.40 -8.67
C ILE A 24 -3.01 -1.77 -9.94
N LEU A 25 -3.43 -2.85 -10.60
CA LEU A 25 -2.93 -3.26 -11.90
C LEU A 25 -4.00 -3.05 -12.98
N ALA A 26 -3.98 -1.89 -13.64
CA ALA A 26 -5.03 -1.46 -14.58
C ALA A 26 -5.29 -2.46 -15.73
N ASP A 27 -4.23 -3.01 -16.34
CA ASP A 27 -4.31 -3.90 -17.50
C ASP A 27 -4.29 -5.40 -17.12
N SER A 28 -4.95 -5.75 -16.02
CA SER A 28 -4.96 -7.13 -15.52
C SER A 28 -6.13 -7.95 -16.05
N ILE A 29 -5.83 -9.21 -16.38
CA ILE A 29 -6.83 -10.26 -16.67
C ILE A 29 -7.62 -10.61 -15.40
N ARG A 30 -7.05 -10.40 -14.20
CA ARG A 30 -7.68 -10.71 -12.92
C ARG A 30 -8.51 -9.51 -12.44
N PRO A 31 -9.85 -9.59 -12.43
CA PRO A 31 -10.70 -8.43 -12.13
C PRO A 31 -10.43 -7.80 -10.77
N PHE A 32 -10.14 -8.62 -9.73
CA PHE A 32 -9.89 -8.12 -8.38
C PHE A 32 -8.64 -7.24 -8.24
N THR A 33 -7.70 -7.30 -9.18
CA THR A 33 -6.49 -6.45 -9.15
C THR A 33 -6.70 -5.05 -9.73
N ARG A 34 -7.88 -4.80 -10.30
CA ARG A 34 -8.29 -3.51 -10.90
C ARG A 34 -9.15 -2.67 -9.97
N VAL A 35 -9.51 -3.19 -8.80
CA VAL A 35 -10.48 -2.57 -7.89
C VAL A 35 -9.86 -2.23 -6.54
N VAL A 36 -10.46 -1.24 -5.89
CA VAL A 36 -10.29 -0.94 -4.47
C VAL A 36 -11.37 -1.68 -3.70
N HIS A 37 -10.96 -2.58 -2.82
CA HIS A 37 -11.86 -3.18 -1.85
C HIS A 37 -12.06 -2.23 -0.67
N VAL A 38 -13.30 -2.00 -0.29
CA VAL A 38 -13.70 -1.10 0.79
C VAL A 38 -14.38 -1.90 1.88
N GLU A 39 -13.87 -1.79 3.11
CA GLU A 39 -14.54 -2.28 4.32
C GLU A 39 -14.96 -1.10 5.19
N HIS A 40 -16.20 -1.10 5.68
CA HIS A 40 -16.62 -0.14 6.71
C HIS A 40 -15.93 -0.43 8.05
N ILE A 41 -15.44 0.61 8.71
CA ILE A 41 -14.86 0.56 10.06
C ILE A 41 -15.52 1.64 10.94
N LYS A 42 -15.32 1.58 12.26
CA LYS A 42 -15.98 2.50 13.20
C LYS A 42 -15.68 3.98 12.88
N SER A 43 -14.44 4.28 12.50
CA SER A 43 -13.91 5.63 12.27
C SER A 43 -14.05 6.13 10.83
N GLY A 44 -14.53 5.31 9.89
CA GLY A 44 -14.53 5.63 8.46
C GLY A 44 -14.52 4.38 7.59
N SER A 45 -13.58 4.30 6.66
CA SER A 45 -13.43 3.18 5.73
C SER A 45 -12.00 2.69 5.66
N ARG A 46 -11.84 1.37 5.52
CA ARG A 46 -10.57 0.74 5.17
C ARG A 46 -10.55 0.44 3.69
N LEU A 47 -9.51 0.91 3.01
CA LEU A 47 -9.27 0.68 1.59
C LEU A 47 -8.16 -0.37 1.43
N VAL A 48 -8.34 -1.28 0.48
CA VAL A 48 -7.39 -2.36 0.18
C VAL A 48 -7.23 -2.51 -1.34
N CYS A 49 -5.99 -2.63 -1.81
CA CYS A 49 -5.67 -2.93 -3.21
C CYS A 49 -4.49 -3.90 -3.30
N THR A 50 -4.44 -4.66 -4.40
CA THR A 50 -3.33 -5.56 -4.69
C THR A 50 -3.14 -5.74 -6.19
N ASP A 51 -1.89 -5.90 -6.61
CA ASP A 51 -1.51 -6.29 -7.98
C ASP A 51 -1.09 -7.78 -8.05
N GLY A 52 -1.24 -8.52 -6.95
CA GLY A 52 -0.80 -9.91 -6.79
C GLY A 52 0.63 -10.08 -6.27
N HIS A 53 1.43 -9.01 -6.24
CA HIS A 53 2.81 -9.01 -5.71
C HIS A 53 2.97 -8.10 -4.49
N ARG A 54 2.12 -7.10 -4.36
CA ARG A 54 2.00 -6.25 -3.19
C ARG A 54 0.55 -6.00 -2.85
N LEU A 55 0.33 -5.64 -1.60
CA LEU A 55 -0.97 -5.28 -1.07
C LEU A 55 -0.82 -4.04 -0.20
N HIS A 56 -1.64 -3.02 -0.45
CA HIS A 56 -1.65 -1.79 0.33
C HIS A 56 -2.98 -1.68 1.08
N VAL A 57 -2.90 -1.27 2.34
CA VAL A 57 -4.06 -1.00 3.20
C VAL A 57 -3.94 0.39 3.79
N ALA A 58 -5.02 1.15 3.75
CA ALA A 58 -5.13 2.41 4.46
C ALA A 58 -6.53 2.63 5.05
N GLU A 59 -6.60 3.23 6.23
CA GLU A 59 -7.83 3.69 6.85
C GLU A 59 -8.01 5.20 6.65
N ILE A 60 -9.18 5.59 6.14
CA ILE A 60 -9.58 6.97 5.88
C ILE A 60 -10.82 7.32 6.71
N ALA A 61 -11.01 8.62 6.99
CA ALA A 61 -12.14 9.09 7.78
C ALA A 61 -13.46 9.08 6.98
N LEU A 62 -13.39 9.24 5.65
CA LEU A 62 -14.57 9.17 4.79
C LEU A 62 -15.27 7.81 4.91
N LYS A 63 -16.58 7.85 5.19
CA LYS A 63 -17.44 6.66 5.21
C LYS A 63 -17.94 6.33 3.81
N ILE A 64 -17.46 5.22 3.30
CA ILE A 64 -17.78 4.64 2.00
C ILE A 64 -18.46 3.29 2.25
N GLU A 65 -19.53 3.02 1.50
CA GLU A 65 -20.22 1.73 1.58
C GLU A 65 -19.25 0.59 1.21
N SER A 66 -19.34 -0.53 1.93
CA SER A 66 -18.48 -1.69 1.66
C SER A 66 -18.73 -2.22 0.25
N GLY A 67 -17.67 -2.64 -0.43
CA GLY A 67 -17.76 -3.17 -1.78
C GLY A 67 -16.45 -3.04 -2.55
N ASP A 68 -16.47 -3.49 -3.79
CA ASP A 68 -15.33 -3.46 -4.70
C ASP A 68 -15.57 -2.38 -5.75
N TYR A 69 -14.65 -1.40 -5.87
CA TYR A 69 -14.83 -0.23 -6.72
C TYR A 69 -13.70 -0.11 -7.74
N GLU A 70 -14.00 0.16 -9.00
CA GLU A 70 -12.97 0.58 -9.97
C GLU A 70 -12.73 2.09 -9.84
N PRO A 71 -11.57 2.54 -9.32
CA PRO A 71 -11.35 3.95 -9.06
C PRO A 71 -10.94 4.69 -10.33
N VAL A 72 -11.35 5.96 -10.42
CA VAL A 72 -10.77 6.91 -11.37
C VAL A 72 -9.83 7.84 -10.60
N VAL A 73 -8.52 7.66 -10.81
CA VAL A 73 -7.48 8.44 -10.12
C VAL A 73 -7.06 9.62 -10.99
N THR A 74 -7.13 10.82 -10.42
CA THR A 74 -6.62 12.05 -11.04
C THR A 74 -5.58 12.72 -10.13
N LYS A 75 -4.98 13.82 -10.58
CA LYS A 75 -4.02 14.59 -9.77
C LYS A 75 -4.62 15.17 -8.48
N GLY A 76 -5.93 15.43 -8.47
CA GLY A 76 -6.59 16.14 -7.36
C GLY A 76 -7.75 15.38 -6.73
N SER A 77 -8.15 14.25 -7.30
CA SER A 77 -9.26 13.47 -6.77
C SER A 77 -9.16 11.98 -7.11
N ILE A 78 -9.79 11.17 -6.26
CA ILE A 78 -10.06 9.75 -6.51
C ILE A 78 -11.57 9.57 -6.47
N ILE A 79 -12.14 9.07 -7.57
CA ILE A 79 -13.59 8.93 -7.73
C ILE A 79 -13.96 7.44 -7.71
N LEU A 80 -14.90 7.08 -6.84
CA LEU A 80 -15.52 5.75 -6.77
C LEU A 80 -16.97 5.86 -7.23
N ARG A 81 -17.27 5.44 -8.47
CA ARG A 81 -18.59 5.67 -9.10
C ARG A 81 -19.70 4.82 -8.48
N GLY A 82 -19.40 3.56 -8.18
CA GLY A 82 -20.24 2.60 -7.46
C GLY A 82 -19.52 1.24 -7.38
N PRO A 83 -20.00 0.30 -6.55
CA PRO A 83 -19.47 -1.05 -6.53
C PRO A 83 -19.62 -1.70 -7.91
N VAL A 84 -18.64 -2.50 -8.32
CA VAL A 84 -18.66 -3.25 -9.57
C VAL A 84 -19.03 -4.71 -9.32
N ASP A 85 -19.94 -5.23 -10.12
CA ASP A 85 -20.27 -6.65 -10.11
C ASP A 85 -19.18 -7.47 -10.83
N GLY A 86 -18.88 -8.67 -10.33
CA GLY A 86 -17.96 -9.61 -10.99
C GLY A 86 -16.47 -9.45 -10.68
N ALA A 87 -16.08 -8.49 -9.83
CA ALA A 87 -14.71 -8.34 -9.36
C ALA A 87 -14.59 -8.62 -7.85
N ALA A 88 -14.92 -9.85 -7.43
CA ALA A 88 -14.86 -10.24 -6.03
C ALA A 88 -13.42 -10.20 -5.50
N PHE A 89 -13.16 -9.29 -4.56
CA PHE A 89 -11.85 -9.21 -3.93
C PHE A 89 -11.58 -10.43 -3.04
N PRO A 90 -10.38 -11.04 -3.11
CA PRO A 90 -10.07 -12.21 -2.29
C PRO A 90 -10.02 -11.85 -0.80
N ASN A 91 -10.11 -12.85 0.08
CA ASN A 91 -9.93 -12.65 1.51
C ASN A 91 -8.48 -12.24 1.82
N TRP A 92 -8.25 -10.94 1.79
CA TRP A 92 -6.96 -10.29 1.88
C TRP A 92 -6.30 -10.44 3.25
N LYS A 93 -7.10 -10.63 4.30
CA LYS A 93 -6.62 -10.86 5.68
C LYS A 93 -5.80 -12.14 5.80
N ARG A 94 -5.99 -13.11 4.89
CA ARG A 94 -5.17 -14.33 4.83
C ARG A 94 -3.75 -14.10 4.34
N ILE A 95 -3.50 -12.97 3.66
CA ILE A 95 -2.21 -12.62 3.06
C ILE A 95 -1.36 -11.83 4.07
N VAL A 96 -2.00 -11.11 4.99
CA VAL A 96 -1.29 -10.43 6.08
C VAL A 96 -0.70 -11.48 7.02
N PRO A 97 0.63 -11.49 7.23
CA PRO A 97 1.27 -12.46 8.12
C PRO A 97 0.68 -12.42 9.54
N GLN A 98 0.15 -13.55 10.01
CA GLN A 98 -0.32 -13.69 11.39
C GLN A 98 0.85 -13.70 12.39
N THR A 99 1.98 -14.26 11.99
CA THR A 99 3.25 -14.21 12.72
C THR A 99 4.29 -13.54 11.85
N ALA A 100 4.89 -12.48 12.38
CA ALA A 100 5.98 -11.77 11.73
C ALA A 100 6.94 -11.24 12.78
N THR A 101 8.23 -11.36 12.51
CA THR A 101 9.27 -10.84 13.40
C THR A 101 9.67 -9.44 12.92
N GLU A 102 9.69 -8.46 13.81
CA GLU A 102 10.26 -7.14 13.50
C GLU A 102 11.75 -7.27 13.21
N LYS A 103 12.21 -6.67 12.10
CA LYS A 103 13.62 -6.60 11.70
C LYS A 103 14.25 -5.22 11.92
N GLY A 104 13.42 -4.25 12.29
CA GLY A 104 13.83 -2.89 12.63
C GLY A 104 13.19 -1.84 11.72
N ILE A 105 13.77 -0.63 11.76
CA ILE A 105 13.25 0.55 11.07
C ILE A 105 14.11 0.85 9.83
N VAL A 106 13.45 1.27 8.75
CA VAL A 106 14.07 1.78 7.51
C VAL A 106 13.51 3.15 7.19
N SER A 107 14.37 4.07 6.75
CA SER A 107 13.96 5.43 6.38
C SER A 107 13.77 5.56 4.87
N LEU A 108 12.60 6.03 4.46
CA LEU A 108 12.29 6.40 3.08
C LEU A 108 12.19 7.92 2.89
N GLY A 109 12.65 8.70 3.87
CA GLY A 109 12.59 10.17 3.83
C GLY A 109 13.40 10.76 2.68
N GLY A 110 12.71 11.35 1.71
CA GLY A 110 13.33 11.95 0.52
C GLY A 110 13.96 10.94 -0.45
N SER A 111 13.52 9.68 -0.43
CA SER A 111 13.87 8.70 -1.46
C SER A 111 12.86 8.72 -2.61
N ASP A 112 13.35 8.63 -3.85
CA ASP A 112 12.52 8.62 -5.06
C ASP A 112 13.28 7.90 -6.19
N LEU A 113 12.57 7.24 -7.11
CA LEU A 113 13.09 6.67 -8.35
C LEU A 113 13.17 7.69 -9.51
N GLY A 114 12.95 8.97 -9.23
CA GLY A 114 13.04 10.06 -10.20
C GLY A 114 14.43 10.30 -10.81
N LYS A 115 14.61 11.46 -11.45
CA LYS A 115 15.87 11.81 -12.14
C LYS A 115 16.92 12.46 -11.24
N ASN A 116 16.59 12.74 -9.97
CA ASN A 116 17.49 13.42 -9.06
C ASN A 116 18.43 12.39 -8.41
N GLU A 117 19.72 12.55 -8.66
CA GLU A 117 20.78 11.63 -8.20
C GLU A 117 20.74 11.43 -6.68
N HIS A 118 20.57 12.52 -5.91
CA HIS A 118 20.51 12.47 -4.45
C HIS A 118 19.32 11.65 -3.94
N THR A 119 18.16 11.75 -4.59
CA THR A 119 16.98 10.96 -4.21
C THR A 119 17.13 9.49 -4.59
N CYS A 120 17.81 9.20 -5.70
CA CYS A 120 18.11 7.83 -6.13
C CYS A 120 19.14 7.15 -5.23
N GLU A 121 20.15 7.89 -4.76
CA GLU A 121 21.12 7.41 -3.78
C GLU A 121 20.40 7.00 -2.49
N LYS A 122 19.50 7.86 -1.97
CA LYS A 122 18.67 7.54 -0.81
C LYS A 122 17.79 6.31 -1.02
N MET A 123 17.21 6.13 -2.21
CA MET A 123 16.46 4.91 -2.55
C MET A 123 17.35 3.67 -2.52
N SER A 124 18.58 3.77 -3.02
CA SER A 124 19.55 2.67 -2.99
C SER A 124 19.94 2.32 -1.55
N LEU A 125 20.22 3.32 -0.71
CA LEU A 125 20.51 3.13 0.72
C LEU A 125 19.34 2.47 1.45
N ALA A 126 18.11 2.90 1.18
CA ALA A 126 16.90 2.28 1.73
C ALA A 126 16.77 0.81 1.31
N PHE A 127 16.99 0.51 0.03
CA PHE A 127 16.96 -0.85 -0.49
C PHE A 127 18.02 -1.75 0.17
N PHE A 128 19.27 -1.30 0.26
CA PHE A 128 20.34 -2.05 0.93
C PHE A 128 20.05 -2.23 2.42
N SER A 129 19.46 -1.24 3.09
CA SER A 129 19.05 -1.35 4.49
C SER A 129 17.96 -2.40 4.68
N ILE A 130 16.94 -2.44 3.82
CA ILE A 130 15.90 -3.48 3.84
C ILE A 130 16.53 -4.85 3.63
N MET A 131 17.30 -5.02 2.55
CA MET A 131 17.94 -6.29 2.22
C MET A 131 18.89 -6.78 3.31
N GLY A 132 19.66 -5.88 3.94
CA GLY A 132 20.54 -6.23 5.06
C GLY A 132 19.78 -6.66 6.32
N LYS A 133 18.57 -6.12 6.56
CA LYS A 133 17.73 -6.45 7.72
C LYS A 133 16.88 -7.70 7.51
N THR A 134 16.36 -7.89 6.29
CA THR A 134 15.40 -8.95 5.98
C THR A 134 16.03 -10.15 5.28
N GLY A 135 17.14 -9.93 4.56
CA GLY A 135 17.74 -10.92 3.65
C GLY A 135 16.96 -11.10 2.35
N GLU A 136 15.92 -10.30 2.11
CA GLU A 136 14.98 -10.49 1.01
C GLU A 136 15.08 -9.37 -0.05
N PRO A 137 15.34 -9.70 -1.32
CA PRO A 137 15.32 -8.72 -2.40
C PRO A 137 13.87 -8.35 -2.76
N VAL A 138 13.58 -7.06 -2.86
CA VAL A 138 12.27 -6.52 -3.25
C VAL A 138 12.37 -5.62 -4.46
N ASN A 139 11.26 -5.49 -5.19
CA ASN A 139 11.20 -4.58 -6.33
C ASN A 139 11.28 -3.12 -5.85
N LEU A 140 12.25 -2.36 -6.35
CA LEU A 140 12.45 -0.95 -6.01
C LEU A 140 11.20 -0.10 -6.27
N ARG A 141 10.42 -0.40 -7.32
CA ARG A 141 9.16 0.31 -7.60
C ARG A 141 8.14 0.13 -6.50
N PHE A 142 8.17 -1.00 -5.79
CA PHE A 142 7.27 -1.23 -4.66
C PHE A 142 7.69 -0.39 -3.45
N LEU A 143 8.98 -0.21 -3.24
CA LEU A 143 9.51 0.67 -2.20
C LEU A 143 9.21 2.14 -2.49
N ASP A 144 9.25 2.53 -3.75
CA ASP A 144 8.93 3.90 -4.16
C ASP A 144 7.48 4.30 -3.87
N ASP A 145 6.58 3.32 -3.85
CA ASP A 145 5.18 3.56 -3.54
C ASP A 145 4.85 3.64 -2.05
N LEU A 146 5.78 3.23 -1.17
CA LEU A 146 5.60 3.32 0.27
C LEU A 146 5.62 4.78 0.76
N PRO A 147 5.00 5.08 1.92
CA PRO A 147 5.08 6.40 2.54
C PRO A 147 6.54 6.83 2.76
N LYS A 148 6.87 8.06 2.37
CA LYS A 148 8.23 8.63 2.41
C LYS A 148 8.64 9.07 3.83
N GLN A 149 8.64 8.12 4.75
CA GLN A 149 8.90 8.30 6.18
C GLN A 149 9.62 7.06 6.75
N ASP A 150 9.81 7.03 8.06
CA ASP A 150 10.36 5.87 8.75
C ASP A 150 9.32 4.75 8.88
N LEU A 151 9.71 3.54 8.49
CA LEU A 151 8.86 2.35 8.48
C LEU A 151 9.49 1.23 9.30
N LYS A 152 8.70 0.61 10.16
CA LYS A 152 9.01 -0.71 10.75
C LYS A 152 8.81 -1.78 9.69
N VAL A 153 9.78 -2.69 9.61
CA VAL A 153 9.77 -3.83 8.68
C VAL A 153 9.64 -5.12 9.47
N PHE A 154 8.70 -5.97 9.07
CA PHE A 154 8.47 -7.28 9.64
C PHE A 154 8.62 -8.35 8.56
N VAL A 155 9.15 -9.52 8.93
CA VAL A 155 9.31 -10.67 8.03
C VAL A 155 8.42 -11.81 8.51
N GLN A 156 7.64 -12.38 7.60
CA GLN A 156 6.88 -13.59 7.88
C GLN A 156 7.80 -14.78 8.19
N GLU A 157 7.53 -15.51 9.27
CA GLU A 157 8.40 -16.60 9.75
C GLU A 157 8.32 -17.89 8.90
N LYS A 158 7.28 -18.06 8.08
CA LYS A 158 6.99 -19.28 7.28
C LYS A 158 7.38 -19.14 5.80
N ARG A 159 7.16 -20.21 5.01
CA ARG A 159 7.38 -20.25 3.54
C ARG A 159 6.68 -19.06 2.85
N HIS A 160 7.36 -18.50 1.84
CA HIS A 160 7.01 -17.29 1.07
C HIS A 160 7.08 -16.00 1.89
N ARG A 161 8.30 -15.63 2.32
CA ARG A 161 8.66 -14.55 3.27
C ARG A 161 8.14 -13.17 2.87
N ALA A 162 6.85 -12.93 3.02
CA ALA A 162 6.27 -11.62 2.80
C ALA A 162 6.88 -10.61 3.77
N LEU A 163 7.15 -9.41 3.26
CA LEU A 163 7.58 -8.27 4.05
C LEU A 163 6.38 -7.40 4.38
N LEU A 164 6.18 -7.11 5.65
CA LEU A 164 5.16 -6.19 6.12
C LEU A 164 5.83 -4.87 6.54
N PHE A 165 5.36 -3.76 5.98
CA PHE A 165 5.82 -2.41 6.27
C PHE A 165 4.73 -1.63 6.99
N ARG A 166 5.08 -1.02 8.13
CA ARG A 166 4.19 -0.14 8.91
C ARG A 166 4.89 1.17 9.22
N PRO A 167 4.20 2.32 9.25
CA PRO A 167 4.73 3.53 9.87
C PRO A 167 5.37 3.24 11.22
N ALA A 168 6.52 3.85 11.52
CA ALA A 168 7.14 3.70 12.83
C ALA A 168 6.36 4.40 13.96
N GLY A 169 5.51 5.38 13.62
CA GLY A 169 4.59 6.09 14.53
C GLY A 169 3.21 5.43 14.70
N GLU A 170 2.24 6.20 15.20
CA GLU A 170 0.92 5.69 15.65
C GLU A 170 -0.13 5.46 14.53
N ASP A 171 0.20 5.61 13.25
CA ASP A 171 -0.76 5.37 12.17
C ASP A 171 -0.83 3.87 11.82
N GLU A 172 -1.39 3.08 12.74
CA GLU A 172 -1.66 1.64 12.54
C GLU A 172 -2.60 1.38 11.35
N GLY A 173 -3.31 2.42 10.89
CA GLY A 173 -4.24 2.37 9.78
C GLY A 173 -3.56 2.24 8.41
N ILE A 174 -2.24 2.41 8.28
CA ILE A 174 -1.52 2.26 7.01
C ILE A 174 -0.51 1.12 7.09
N TYR A 175 -0.54 0.21 6.12
CA TYR A 175 0.55 -0.75 5.92
C TYR A 175 0.60 -1.31 4.50
N ALA A 176 1.77 -1.86 4.16
CA ALA A 176 1.99 -2.59 2.91
C ALA A 176 2.49 -4.00 3.20
N VAL A 177 2.04 -4.97 2.42
CA VAL A 177 2.63 -6.30 2.32
C VAL A 177 3.29 -6.41 0.95
N ILE A 178 4.55 -6.78 0.89
CA ILE A 178 5.33 -6.91 -0.35
C ILE A 178 5.92 -8.32 -0.43
N MET A 179 5.73 -8.99 -1.57
CA MET A 179 6.39 -10.25 -1.87
C MET A 179 7.82 -9.98 -2.38
N PRO A 180 8.84 -10.68 -1.87
CA PRO A 180 10.19 -10.66 -2.43
C PRO A 180 10.22 -11.14 -3.89
N ILE A 181 11.23 -10.71 -4.64
CA ILE A 181 11.41 -11.07 -6.07
C ILE A 181 11.69 -12.59 -6.23
N ALA A 182 12.35 -13.20 -5.24
CA ALA A 182 12.79 -14.59 -5.28
C ALA A 182 11.86 -15.55 -4.50
N ALA A 183 10.62 -15.13 -4.19
CA ALA A 183 9.68 -15.86 -3.33
C ALA A 183 8.85 -16.95 -4.04
#